data_AF-A0A9D8IT48-F1
#
_entry.id   AF-A0A9D8IT48-F1
#
_cell.length_a   1.000
_cell.length_b   1.000
_cell.length_c   1.000
_cell.angle_alpha   90.00
_cell.angle_beta   90.00
_cell.angle_gamma   90.00
#
_symmetry.space_group_name_H-M   'P 1'
#
loop_
_entity.id
_entity.type
_entity.pdbx_description
1 polymer ?
#
loop_
_entity_poly.entity_id
_entity_poly.type
_entity_poly.pdbx_seq_one_letter_code
_entity_poly.pdbx_strand_id
1 'polypeptide(L)'
;MKSRRHQKIIHRTKFKLGLALSGGGFRASLFHLGVLARLAERDLLSSVEVISTVSGGSIIGALYYLHLKKLLESISDKKISSNAYVGLVREIERSFVPAIQRNLRVRAYSSFRKNWRMIYDRSYSRSDRMAELYDEFFYDAAALQQRIPLNRLRIQPPGAPDNFHPHRHNRTRRHKVPILLINATTLNTGRNWQFTAVDAGERESDLMRDRSRSDRVDKNAILSVFRYDDDGIPSKYRSIPLSIAVAASACVPGIFAPLPLTGLYTNVTPKLVDGGLYDNQGISGLISEECTMIIASDASGLLPDERVSSSGLVGVLGRSNGVLMDRNRDAGFTLLESMQQNGSITRYAVLHLQHELGVERLSPHGVMTEPSKRMPAQTSYGMNGEAQIYLSNLRTDLDCFSDTEAYSLIYSGYAMAETAIPASWSSRVERDSTGIRGAKHDSNTKWMFEAVRDSASAETLDSAYRKLLRIGAMRLLKTYRMAPWMIPVGVFIAALGLAIPLALVAALWFLVPGGSIVLGLLAATSLLALIVAPYIGSSYVRNIGEDFFLRYVVSSVVALSGFLIAKLHLLLVDPVFLRKGRLDKK
;
A
#
# COMPACT_ATOMS: atom_id res chain seq x y z
N MET A 1 -13.49 0.50 -61.74
CA MET A 1 -13.31 -0.81 -61.07
C MET A 1 -11.84 -1.22 -61.12
N LYS A 2 -11.09 -1.09 -60.01
CA LYS A 2 -9.82 -1.80 -59.77
C LYS A 2 -9.58 -1.90 -58.25
N SER A 3 -9.90 -3.07 -57.73
CA SER A 3 -9.29 -3.79 -56.60
C SER A 3 -8.71 -2.98 -55.42
N ARG A 4 -9.52 -2.82 -54.37
CA ARG A 4 -9.06 -2.54 -52.99
C ARG A 4 -8.42 -3.80 -52.41
N ARG A 5 -7.09 -3.94 -52.50
CA ARG A 5 -6.33 -4.86 -51.63
C ARG A 5 -6.29 -4.25 -50.22
N HIS A 6 -7.22 -4.70 -49.38
CA HIS A 6 -7.09 -4.61 -47.92
C HIS A 6 -5.85 -5.41 -47.49
N GLN A 7 -4.73 -4.74 -47.29
CA GLN A 7 -3.68 -5.25 -46.41
C GLN A 7 -4.18 -5.08 -44.97
N LYS A 8 -4.89 -6.09 -44.46
CA LYS A 8 -4.98 -6.33 -43.03
C LYS A 8 -3.56 -6.58 -42.54
N ILE A 9 -2.88 -5.53 -42.07
CA ILE A 9 -1.76 -5.68 -41.17
C ILE A 9 -2.36 -6.22 -39.88
N ILE A 10 -2.36 -7.55 -39.74
CA ILE A 10 -2.60 -8.20 -38.46
C ILE A 10 -1.45 -7.74 -37.57
N HIS A 11 -1.67 -6.70 -36.75
CA HIS A 11 -0.85 -6.50 -35.56
C HIS A 11 -0.94 -7.82 -34.78
N ARG A 12 0.12 -8.63 -34.83
CA ARG A 12 0.32 -9.67 -33.81
C ARG A 12 0.32 -8.92 -32.49
N THR A 13 -0.76 -9.02 -31.74
CA THR A 13 -0.91 -8.36 -30.44
C THR A 13 0.25 -8.81 -29.55
N LYS A 14 1.09 -7.84 -29.17
CA LYS A 14 2.24 -8.07 -28.30
C LYS A 14 1.70 -8.46 -26.92
N PHE A 15 2.00 -9.67 -26.45
CA PHE A 15 1.67 -10.09 -25.09
C PHE A 15 2.61 -9.39 -24.11
N LYS A 16 2.06 -8.48 -23.31
CA LYS A 16 2.77 -7.75 -22.26
C LYS A 16 1.98 -7.89 -20.97
N LEU A 17 2.50 -8.67 -20.02
CA LEU A 17 1.86 -8.95 -18.75
C LEU A 17 2.19 -7.85 -17.73
N GLY A 18 1.16 -7.18 -17.23
CA GLY A 18 1.23 -6.21 -16.14
C GLY A 18 0.66 -6.76 -14.84
N LEU A 19 1.31 -6.43 -13.73
CA LEU A 19 0.88 -6.75 -12.37
C LEU A 19 0.60 -5.46 -11.60
N ALA A 20 -0.63 -5.29 -11.14
CA ALA A 20 -1.07 -4.17 -10.31
C ALA A 20 -1.19 -4.64 -8.85
N LEU A 21 -0.56 -3.91 -7.93
CA LEU A 21 -0.61 -4.12 -6.49
C LEU A 21 -1.22 -2.88 -5.83
N SER A 22 -2.49 -2.99 -5.43
CA SER A 22 -3.28 -1.87 -4.95
C SER A 22 -2.89 -1.35 -3.56
N GLY A 23 -3.48 -0.23 -3.16
CA GLY A 23 -3.33 0.34 -1.82
C GLY A 23 -4.09 -0.41 -0.72
N GLY A 24 -4.00 0.09 0.52
CA GLY A 24 -4.65 -0.52 1.70
C GLY A 24 -3.71 -0.95 2.82
N GLY A 25 -2.50 -0.36 2.87
CA GLY A 25 -1.47 -0.62 3.89
C GLY A 25 -1.09 -2.09 4.04
N PHE A 26 -0.79 -2.53 5.26
CA PHE A 26 -0.27 -3.89 5.47
C PHE A 26 -1.27 -4.99 5.16
N ARG A 27 -2.58 -4.73 5.28
CA ARG A 27 -3.60 -5.68 4.84
C ARG A 27 -3.43 -6.02 3.36
N ALA A 28 -3.24 -5.00 2.53
CA ALA A 28 -3.01 -5.17 1.11
C ALA A 28 -1.66 -5.84 0.84
N SER A 29 -0.58 -5.40 1.50
CA SER A 29 0.74 -6.01 1.34
C SER A 29 0.75 -7.52 1.62
N LEU A 30 0.05 -7.96 2.68
CA LEU A 30 -0.07 -9.37 3.06
C LEU A 30 -0.91 -10.17 2.04
N PHE A 31 -2.03 -9.61 1.58
CA PHE A 31 -2.84 -10.23 0.54
C PHE A 31 -2.05 -10.40 -0.77
N HIS A 32 -1.32 -9.37 -1.20
CA HIS A 32 -0.47 -9.42 -2.40
C HIS A 32 0.64 -10.46 -2.29
N LEU A 33 1.23 -10.65 -1.11
CA LEU A 33 2.24 -11.69 -0.90
C LEU A 33 1.69 -13.09 -1.22
N GLY A 34 0.42 -13.35 -0.89
CA GLY A 34 -0.28 -14.58 -1.28
C GLY A 34 -0.44 -14.72 -2.79
N VAL A 35 -0.84 -13.64 -3.45
CA VAL A 35 -0.95 -13.60 -4.91
C VAL A 35 0.41 -13.83 -5.58
N LEU A 36 1.48 -13.19 -5.09
CA LEU A 36 2.85 -13.41 -5.57
C LEU A 36 3.28 -14.87 -5.39
N ALA A 37 2.96 -15.50 -4.26
CA ALA A 37 3.27 -16.90 -4.01
C ALA A 37 2.61 -17.80 -5.07
N ARG A 38 1.32 -17.59 -5.36
CA ARG A 38 0.62 -18.35 -6.40
C ARG A 38 1.19 -18.08 -7.79
N LEU A 39 1.50 -16.82 -8.13
CA LEU A 39 2.11 -16.48 -9.42
C LEU A 39 3.49 -17.11 -9.60
N ALA A 40 4.25 -17.27 -8.52
CA ALA A 40 5.55 -17.94 -8.52
C ALA A 40 5.40 -19.43 -8.87
N GLU A 41 4.46 -20.12 -8.21
CA GLU A 41 4.18 -21.54 -8.49
C GLU A 41 3.71 -21.79 -9.93
N ARG A 42 3.05 -20.78 -10.54
CA ARG A 42 2.56 -20.82 -11.92
C ARG A 42 3.58 -20.37 -12.97
N ASP A 43 4.81 -20.06 -12.56
CA ASP A 43 5.86 -19.48 -13.41
C ASP A 43 5.39 -18.23 -14.20
N LEU A 44 4.46 -17.46 -13.62
CA LEU A 44 3.95 -16.23 -14.25
C LEU A 44 4.80 -15.01 -13.89
N LEU A 45 5.43 -15.03 -12.72
CA LEU A 45 6.30 -13.92 -12.27
C LEU A 45 7.47 -13.67 -13.22
N SER A 46 8.00 -14.72 -13.86
CA SER A 46 9.07 -14.61 -14.86
C SER A 46 8.66 -13.84 -16.12
N SER A 47 7.35 -13.68 -16.34
CA SER A 47 6.77 -13.06 -17.53
C SER A 47 6.22 -11.65 -17.29
N VAL A 48 6.21 -11.18 -16.05
CA VAL A 48 5.74 -9.83 -15.70
C VAL A 48 6.71 -8.78 -16.25
N GLU A 49 6.20 -7.87 -17.09
CA GLU A 49 6.98 -6.80 -17.70
C GLU A 49 6.79 -5.44 -17.02
N VAL A 50 5.72 -5.28 -16.24
CA VAL A 50 5.40 -4.04 -15.52
C VAL A 50 4.78 -4.38 -14.19
N ILE A 51 5.25 -3.72 -13.13
CA ILE A 51 4.67 -3.81 -11.80
C ILE A 51 4.25 -2.40 -11.41
N SER A 52 2.94 -2.18 -11.28
CA SER A 52 2.36 -0.92 -10.86
C SER A 52 1.89 -1.03 -9.42
N THR A 53 2.36 -0.13 -8.56
CA THR A 53 2.17 -0.23 -7.12
C THR A 53 1.60 1.04 -6.52
N VAL A 54 0.78 0.89 -5.49
CA VAL A 54 0.15 1.99 -4.75
C VAL A 54 0.20 1.69 -3.25
N SER A 55 0.57 2.66 -2.41
CA SER A 55 0.50 2.60 -0.95
C SER A 55 1.08 1.29 -0.35
N GLY A 56 0.24 0.46 0.29
CA GLY A 56 0.64 -0.86 0.81
C GLY A 56 1.22 -1.81 -0.25
N GLY A 57 0.72 -1.74 -1.49
CA GLY A 57 1.28 -2.43 -2.65
C GLY A 57 2.70 -1.94 -3.01
N SER A 58 3.00 -0.65 -2.80
CA SER A 58 4.37 -0.12 -3.00
C SER A 58 5.36 -0.65 -1.98
N ILE A 59 4.92 -0.94 -0.75
CA ILE A 59 5.80 -1.52 0.29
C ILE A 59 6.31 -2.90 -0.13
N ILE A 60 5.37 -3.82 -0.43
CA ILE A 60 5.70 -5.20 -0.82
C ILE A 60 6.26 -5.28 -2.24
N GLY A 61 5.78 -4.45 -3.17
CA GLY A 61 6.24 -4.43 -4.54
C GLY A 61 7.68 -3.95 -4.68
N ALA A 62 8.07 -2.95 -3.89
CA ALA A 62 9.47 -2.52 -3.80
C ALA A 62 10.36 -3.63 -3.23
N LEU A 63 9.93 -4.31 -2.16
CA LEU A 63 10.66 -5.44 -1.57
C LEU A 63 10.84 -6.57 -2.60
N TYR A 64 9.76 -6.97 -3.27
CA TYR A 64 9.81 -7.96 -4.35
C TYR A 64 10.79 -7.56 -5.45
N TYR A 65 10.76 -6.30 -5.88
CA TYR A 65 11.64 -5.79 -6.93
C TYR A 65 13.12 -5.85 -6.54
N LEU A 66 13.47 -5.57 -5.27
CA LEU A 66 14.84 -5.68 -4.77
C LEU A 66 15.37 -7.12 -4.81
N HIS A 67 14.56 -8.10 -4.37
CA HIS A 67 14.94 -9.50 -4.49
C HIS A 67 15.02 -9.95 -5.96
N LEU A 68 14.11 -9.47 -6.81
CA LEU A 68 14.12 -9.79 -8.24
C LEU A 68 15.36 -9.22 -8.93
N LYS A 69 15.76 -7.98 -8.61
CA LYS A 69 17.01 -7.38 -9.09
C LYS A 69 18.19 -8.26 -8.72
N LYS A 70 18.32 -8.67 -7.46
CA LYS A 70 19.38 -9.58 -7.00
C LYS A 70 19.38 -10.88 -7.80
N LEU A 71 18.22 -11.49 -8.05
CA LEU A 71 18.10 -12.72 -8.84
C LEU A 71 18.53 -12.51 -10.30
N LEU A 72 18.01 -11.49 -10.98
CA LEU A 72 18.23 -11.24 -12.40
C LEU A 72 19.64 -10.74 -12.71
N GLU A 73 20.34 -10.16 -11.74
CA GLU A 73 21.73 -9.70 -11.88
C GLU A 73 22.76 -10.77 -11.48
N SER A 74 22.39 -11.75 -10.66
CA SER A 74 23.32 -12.80 -10.19
C SER A 74 23.34 -14.04 -11.07
N ILE A 75 22.24 -14.34 -11.78
CA ILE A 75 22.11 -15.57 -12.57
C ILE A 75 21.81 -15.22 -14.03
N SER A 76 22.53 -15.84 -14.96
CA SER A 76 22.26 -15.69 -16.39
C SER A 76 20.86 -16.20 -16.75
N ASP A 77 20.16 -15.53 -17.67
CA ASP A 77 18.76 -15.82 -18.05
C ASP A 77 18.45 -17.31 -18.29
N LYS A 78 19.36 -18.04 -18.97
CA LYS A 78 19.19 -19.47 -19.28
C LYS A 78 19.28 -20.40 -18.07
N LYS A 79 19.89 -19.96 -16.98
CA LYS A 79 20.15 -20.76 -15.76
C LYS A 79 19.12 -20.50 -14.66
N ILE A 80 18.24 -19.51 -14.81
CA ILE A 80 17.20 -19.23 -13.81
C ILE A 80 16.13 -20.32 -13.91
N SER A 81 15.94 -21.05 -12.82
CA SER A 81 14.86 -22.04 -12.71
C SER A 81 13.55 -21.37 -12.29
N SER A 82 12.41 -21.97 -12.64
CA SER A 82 11.10 -21.48 -12.22
C SER A 82 10.96 -21.51 -10.68
N ASN A 83 11.59 -22.49 -10.02
CA ASN A 83 11.67 -22.58 -8.55
C ASN A 83 12.45 -21.42 -7.90
N ALA A 84 13.27 -20.67 -8.65
CA ALA A 84 13.96 -19.50 -8.11
C ALA A 84 12.98 -18.40 -7.67
N TYR A 85 11.85 -18.23 -8.40
CA TYR A 85 10.80 -17.28 -8.04
C TYR A 85 10.04 -17.72 -6.78
N VAL A 86 9.83 -19.02 -6.61
CA VAL A 86 9.23 -19.59 -5.40
C VAL A 86 10.14 -19.35 -4.20
N GLY A 87 11.44 -19.66 -4.34
CA GLY A 87 12.44 -19.38 -3.31
C GLY A 87 12.51 -17.90 -2.94
N LEU A 88 12.45 -17.01 -3.94
CA LEU A 88 12.41 -15.56 -3.75
C LEU A 88 11.19 -15.13 -2.92
N VAL A 89 9.98 -15.58 -3.27
CA VAL A 89 8.77 -15.19 -2.52
C VAL A 89 8.77 -15.78 -1.10
N ARG A 90 9.36 -16.96 -0.89
CA ARG A 90 9.56 -17.53 0.46
C ARG A 90 10.51 -16.72 1.32
N GLU A 91 11.58 -16.17 0.74
CA GLU A 91 12.49 -15.27 1.46
C GLU A 91 11.78 -13.99 1.87
N ILE A 92 10.91 -13.46 1.00
CA ILE A 92 10.03 -12.33 1.31
C ILE A 92 9.07 -12.70 2.44
N GLU A 93 8.38 -13.84 2.39
CA GLU A 93 7.48 -14.29 3.47
C GLU A 93 8.19 -14.32 4.83
N ARG A 94 9.38 -14.91 4.89
CA ARG A 94 10.19 -15.05 6.11
C ARG A 94 10.63 -13.74 6.72
N SER A 95 10.94 -12.73 5.89
CA SER A 95 11.43 -11.43 6.34
C SER A 95 10.30 -10.42 6.58
N PHE A 96 9.25 -10.47 5.76
CA PHE A 96 8.18 -9.48 5.71
C PHE A 96 7.20 -9.58 6.90
N VAL A 97 6.78 -10.80 7.26
CA VAL A 97 5.83 -10.99 8.37
C VAL A 97 6.41 -10.50 9.71
N PRO A 98 7.65 -10.87 10.10
CA PRO A 98 8.28 -10.31 11.31
C PRO A 98 8.48 -8.79 11.26
N ALA A 99 8.70 -8.22 10.07
CA ALA A 99 8.85 -6.77 9.90
C ALA A 99 7.52 -6.01 10.12
N ILE A 100 6.40 -6.51 9.60
CA ILE A 100 5.05 -5.95 9.84
C ILE A 100 4.71 -5.97 11.34
N GLN A 101 5.13 -7.00 12.06
CA GLN A 101 4.90 -7.14 13.50
C GLN A 101 5.57 -6.05 14.34
N ARG A 102 6.46 -5.24 13.76
CA ARG A 102 7.14 -4.15 14.48
C ARG A 102 6.27 -2.92 14.74
N ASN A 103 5.04 -2.85 14.24
CA ASN A 103 4.10 -1.74 14.44
C ASN A 103 4.68 -0.39 13.99
N LEU A 104 4.85 -0.22 12.68
CA LEU A 104 5.45 0.98 12.11
C LEU A 104 4.66 2.24 12.45
N ARG A 105 3.33 2.16 12.53
CA ARG A 105 2.44 3.26 12.94
C ARG A 105 2.84 3.84 14.29
N VAL A 106 3.00 3.00 15.31
CA VAL A 106 3.40 3.45 16.66
C VAL A 106 4.89 3.83 16.68
N ARG A 107 5.74 3.10 15.97
CA ARG A 107 7.18 3.44 15.84
C ARG A 107 7.47 4.76 15.16
N ALA A 108 6.55 5.26 14.35
CA ALA A 108 6.65 6.60 13.79
C ALA A 108 6.84 7.64 14.90
N TYR A 109 6.22 7.44 16.07
CA TYR A 109 6.26 8.34 17.22
C TYR A 109 7.28 7.96 18.30
N SER A 110 7.98 6.82 18.18
CA SER A 110 8.80 6.26 19.27
C SER A 110 10.20 6.89 19.41
N SER A 111 10.52 7.95 18.68
CA SER A 111 11.79 8.65 18.77
C SER A 111 11.62 10.12 19.10
N PHE A 112 12.00 10.50 20.33
CA PHE A 112 11.97 11.88 20.78
C PHE A 112 12.78 12.80 19.86
N ARG A 113 14.02 12.41 19.50
CA ARG A 113 14.88 13.20 18.60
C ARG A 113 14.25 13.45 17.24
N LYS A 114 13.58 12.45 16.65
CA LYS A 114 12.93 12.58 15.34
C LYS A 114 11.63 13.39 15.42
N ASN A 115 10.83 13.19 16.47
CA ASN A 115 9.64 14.02 16.73
C ASN A 115 10.05 15.49 16.92
N TRP A 116 11.13 15.74 17.67
CA TRP A 116 11.69 17.06 17.87
C TRP A 116 12.19 17.68 16.57
N ARG A 117 12.86 16.89 15.72
CA ARG A 117 13.31 17.33 14.39
C ARG A 117 12.19 17.90 13.53
N MET A 118 11.01 17.28 13.53
CA MET A 118 9.87 17.75 12.75
C MET A 118 9.37 19.15 13.16
N ILE A 119 9.73 19.64 14.35
CA ILE A 119 9.31 20.95 14.86
C ILE A 119 10.14 22.07 14.22
N TYR A 120 11.46 21.89 14.15
CA TYR A 120 12.39 22.92 13.68
C TYR A 120 12.85 22.74 12.23
N ASP A 121 12.88 21.51 11.69
CA ASP A 121 13.32 21.22 10.33
C ASP A 121 12.10 21.11 9.40
N ARG A 122 11.84 22.15 8.60
CA ARG A 122 10.72 22.18 7.65
C ARG A 122 10.85 21.14 6.53
N SER A 123 12.04 20.62 6.28
CA SER A 123 12.29 19.59 5.27
C SER A 123 12.03 18.17 5.77
N TYR A 124 11.83 17.98 7.09
CA TYR A 124 11.61 16.67 7.70
C TYR A 124 10.17 16.52 8.21
N SER A 125 9.50 15.47 7.75
CA SER A 125 8.09 15.20 8.02
C SER A 125 7.87 13.79 8.57
N ARG A 126 6.62 13.50 8.94
CA ARG A 126 6.23 12.13 9.33
C ARG A 126 6.46 11.12 8.20
N SER A 127 6.31 11.55 6.95
CA SER A 127 6.57 10.71 5.76
C SER A 127 8.06 10.36 5.65
N ASP A 128 8.97 11.29 5.97
CA ASP A 128 10.41 11.01 6.04
C ASP A 128 10.75 10.00 7.14
N ARG A 129 10.06 10.10 8.29
CA ARG A 129 10.19 9.11 9.37
C ARG A 129 9.66 7.75 8.97
N MET A 130 8.58 7.68 8.20
CA MET A 130 8.09 6.41 7.66
C MET A 130 9.08 5.80 6.66
N ALA A 131 9.68 6.61 5.80
CA ALA A 131 10.74 6.16 4.89
C ALA A 131 11.93 5.55 5.64
N GLU A 132 12.37 6.18 6.74
CA GLU A 132 13.41 5.60 7.61
C GLU A 132 13.03 4.22 8.14
N LEU A 133 11.77 4.04 8.56
CA LEU A 133 11.29 2.77 9.09
C LEU A 133 11.17 1.70 7.99
N TYR A 134 10.85 2.09 6.75
CA TYR A 134 10.84 1.16 5.62
C TYR A 134 12.25 0.67 5.28
N ASP A 135 13.23 1.58 5.27
CA ASP A 135 14.64 1.23 5.10
C ASP A 135 15.15 0.31 6.22
N GLU A 136 14.76 0.58 7.47
CA GLU A 136 15.16 -0.18 8.66
C GLU A 136 14.58 -1.60 8.68
N PHE A 137 13.30 -1.76 8.34
CA PHE A 137 12.59 -3.03 8.54
C PHE A 137 12.32 -3.84 7.27
N PHE A 138 12.31 -3.24 6.09
CA PHE A 138 11.96 -3.94 4.84
C PHE A 138 13.10 -3.98 3.81
N TYR A 139 13.78 -2.86 3.57
CA TYR A 139 14.72 -2.76 2.43
C TYR A 139 16.18 -3.02 2.78
N ASP A 140 16.43 -3.53 3.98
CA ASP A 140 17.76 -3.90 4.49
C ASP A 140 18.84 -2.84 4.22
N ALA A 141 18.49 -1.56 4.43
CA ALA A 141 19.44 -0.46 4.29
C ALA A 141 20.57 -0.55 5.32
N ALA A 142 20.38 -1.34 6.39
CA ALA A 142 21.39 -1.63 7.40
C ALA A 142 22.52 -2.50 6.83
N ALA A 143 22.22 -3.52 6.00
CA ALA A 143 23.25 -4.29 5.30
C ALA A 143 24.02 -3.47 4.25
N LEU A 144 23.37 -2.46 3.66
CA LEU A 144 23.95 -1.60 2.62
C LEU A 144 24.60 -0.31 3.15
N GLN A 145 24.49 -0.02 4.45
CA GLN A 145 24.93 1.24 5.11
C GLN A 145 24.43 2.54 4.46
N GLN A 146 23.50 2.46 3.50
CA GLN A 146 22.96 3.60 2.75
C GLN A 146 21.54 3.29 2.24
N ARG A 147 20.70 4.31 2.13
CA ARG A 147 19.39 4.18 1.46
C ARG A 147 19.57 3.91 -0.03
N ILE A 148 18.75 3.02 -0.57
CA ILE A 148 18.80 2.64 -1.99
C ILE A 148 18.15 3.75 -2.83
N PRO A 149 18.88 4.45 -3.72
CA PRO A 149 18.29 5.46 -4.58
C PRO A 149 17.58 4.82 -5.79
N LEU A 150 16.51 5.45 -6.27
CA LEU A 150 15.70 4.95 -7.39
C LEU A 150 16.52 4.74 -8.67
N ASN A 151 17.49 5.62 -8.95
CA ASN A 151 18.35 5.50 -10.13
C ASN A 151 19.28 4.26 -10.12
N ARG A 152 19.45 3.60 -8.96
CA ARG A 152 20.19 2.34 -8.81
C ARG A 152 19.29 1.10 -8.94
N LEU A 153 17.99 1.27 -9.11
CA LEU A 153 17.05 0.17 -9.31
C LEU A 153 17.07 -0.40 -10.74
N ARG A 154 17.76 0.26 -11.69
CA ARG A 154 17.96 -0.31 -13.03
C ARG A 154 18.57 -1.72 -12.90
N ILE A 155 17.94 -2.71 -13.52
CA ILE A 155 18.40 -4.10 -13.51
C ILE A 155 19.27 -4.31 -14.76
N GLN A 156 20.51 -4.77 -14.56
CA GLN A 156 21.44 -5.12 -15.64
C GLN A 156 21.70 -6.64 -15.63
N PRO A 157 20.97 -7.42 -16.44
CA PRO A 157 21.17 -8.87 -16.47
C PRO A 157 22.55 -9.27 -17.02
N PRO A 158 23.15 -10.38 -16.55
CA PRO A 158 24.41 -10.88 -17.08
C PRO A 158 24.32 -11.15 -18.59
N GLY A 159 25.28 -10.61 -19.34
CA GLY A 159 25.34 -10.74 -20.80
C GLY A 159 24.36 -9.87 -21.59
N ALA A 160 23.61 -8.97 -20.93
CA ALA A 160 22.84 -7.94 -21.60
C ALA A 160 23.74 -6.78 -22.07
N PRO A 161 23.37 -6.03 -23.14
CA PRO A 161 24.12 -4.87 -23.60
C PRO A 161 24.15 -3.76 -22.53
N ASP A 162 25.19 -2.91 -22.55
CA ASP A 162 25.36 -1.82 -21.57
C ASP A 162 24.19 -0.82 -21.56
N ASN A 163 23.51 -0.66 -22.69
CA ASN A 163 22.33 0.19 -22.85
C ASN A 163 21.00 -0.57 -22.68
N PHE A 164 21.01 -1.64 -21.87
CA PHE A 164 19.85 -2.47 -21.61
C PHE A 164 18.63 -1.63 -21.22
N HIS A 165 17.48 -2.01 -21.76
CA HIS A 165 16.22 -1.31 -21.55
C HIS A 165 15.06 -2.30 -21.70
N PRO A 166 14.16 -2.43 -20.71
CA PRO A 166 13.04 -3.38 -20.74
C PRO A 166 12.23 -3.33 -22.04
N HIS A 167 11.74 -2.14 -22.46
CA HIS A 167 10.96 -1.99 -23.70
C HIS A 167 11.61 -2.59 -24.96
N ARG A 168 12.95 -2.52 -25.07
CA ARG A 168 13.70 -2.94 -26.26
C ARG A 168 14.14 -4.39 -26.16
N HIS A 169 14.58 -4.81 -24.98
CA HIS A 169 15.35 -6.03 -24.79
C HIS A 169 14.59 -7.17 -24.09
N ASN A 170 13.44 -6.90 -23.46
CA ASN A 170 12.63 -7.97 -22.84
C ASN A 170 12.14 -9.00 -23.85
N ARG A 171 11.97 -8.63 -25.13
CA ARG A 171 11.42 -9.53 -26.16
C ARG A 171 12.19 -10.85 -26.28
N THR A 172 13.52 -10.82 -26.18
CA THR A 172 14.38 -12.00 -26.38
C THR A 172 14.69 -12.77 -25.09
N ARG A 173 14.25 -12.26 -23.93
CA ARG A 173 14.54 -12.85 -22.63
C ARG A 173 13.46 -13.83 -22.21
N ARG A 174 13.84 -14.92 -21.53
CA ARG A 174 12.90 -15.80 -20.85
C ARG A 174 12.39 -15.14 -19.57
N HIS A 175 13.28 -14.56 -18.78
CA HIS A 175 12.94 -13.86 -17.55
C HIS A 175 12.92 -12.36 -17.81
N LYS A 176 11.71 -11.81 -17.91
CA LYS A 176 11.47 -10.40 -18.20
C LYS A 176 11.99 -9.53 -17.05
N VAL A 177 12.56 -8.38 -17.41
CA VAL A 177 12.92 -7.35 -16.45
C VAL A 177 11.72 -6.40 -16.33
N PRO A 178 11.00 -6.36 -15.20
CA PRO A 178 9.85 -5.49 -15.08
C PRO A 178 10.24 -4.02 -14.91
N ILE A 179 9.40 -3.13 -15.43
CA ILE A 179 9.39 -1.71 -15.07
C ILE A 179 8.59 -1.57 -13.78
N LEU A 180 9.20 -1.03 -12.72
CA LEU A 180 8.53 -0.71 -11.47
C LEU A 180 7.95 0.71 -11.53
N LEU A 181 6.63 0.82 -11.34
CA LEU A 181 5.92 2.08 -11.17
C LEU A 181 5.47 2.21 -9.72
N ILE A 182 5.92 3.26 -9.05
CA ILE A 182 5.44 3.65 -7.71
C ILE A 182 4.58 4.90 -7.90
N ASN A 183 3.27 4.76 -7.68
CA ASN A 183 2.29 5.81 -7.97
C ASN A 183 2.00 6.64 -6.72
N ALA A 184 2.00 7.95 -6.86
CA ALA A 184 1.57 8.94 -5.87
C ALA A 184 0.60 9.92 -6.55
N THR A 185 -0.03 10.79 -5.77
CA THR A 185 -0.92 11.83 -6.32
C THR A 185 -0.38 13.22 -6.00
N THR A 186 -0.33 14.10 -6.99
CA THR A 186 0.01 15.51 -6.77
C THR A 186 -1.21 16.29 -6.30
N LEU A 187 -1.16 16.90 -5.11
CA LEU A 187 -2.26 17.76 -4.62
C LEU A 187 -2.42 19.06 -5.43
N ASN A 188 -1.35 19.54 -6.05
CA ASN A 188 -1.35 20.80 -6.81
C ASN A 188 -2.18 20.71 -8.10
N THR A 189 -2.14 19.57 -8.80
CA THR A 189 -2.72 19.37 -10.13
C THR A 189 -3.80 18.29 -10.15
N GLY A 190 -3.89 17.46 -9.10
CA GLY A 190 -4.79 16.31 -9.05
C GLY A 190 -4.37 15.16 -9.98
N ARG A 191 -3.13 15.13 -10.48
CA ARG A 191 -2.64 14.12 -11.43
C ARG A 191 -1.82 13.01 -10.76
N ASN A 192 -1.70 11.88 -11.47
CA ASN A 192 -0.82 10.79 -11.08
C ASN A 192 0.65 11.22 -11.20
N TRP A 193 1.38 11.09 -10.11
CA TRP A 193 2.82 11.24 -10.06
C TRP A 193 3.46 9.85 -10.01
N GLN A 194 4.35 9.54 -10.94
CA GLN A 194 5.01 8.25 -11.00
C GLN A 194 6.50 8.37 -10.71
N PHE A 195 7.02 7.46 -9.88
CA PHE A 195 8.44 7.23 -9.72
C PHE A 195 8.85 5.95 -10.44
N THR A 196 9.92 6.04 -11.24
CA THR A 196 10.55 4.90 -11.90
C THR A 196 12.04 4.83 -11.54
N ALA A 197 12.77 3.85 -12.10
CA ALA A 197 14.22 3.76 -11.97
C ALA A 197 15.00 4.77 -12.84
N VAL A 198 14.31 5.53 -13.71
CA VAL A 198 14.95 6.45 -14.67
C VAL A 198 14.48 7.89 -14.53
N ASP A 199 13.23 8.09 -14.11
CA ASP A 199 12.58 9.38 -14.05
C ASP A 199 11.49 9.46 -12.96
N ALA A 200 11.01 10.67 -12.71
CA ALA A 200 9.81 10.91 -11.93
C ALA A 200 9.03 12.13 -12.45
N GLY A 201 7.71 12.14 -12.23
CA GLY A 201 6.85 13.28 -12.57
C GLY A 201 5.42 12.88 -12.92
N GLU A 202 4.65 13.84 -13.44
CA GLU A 202 3.30 13.56 -13.91
C GLU A 202 3.35 12.93 -15.29
N ARG A 203 3.01 11.64 -15.35
CA ARG A 203 2.90 10.92 -16.62
C ARG A 203 1.47 11.05 -17.13
N GLU A 204 1.35 11.57 -18.35
CA GLU A 204 0.09 11.57 -19.09
C GLU A 204 -0.33 10.11 -19.35
N SER A 205 -1.56 9.75 -18.99
CA SER A 205 -2.07 8.43 -19.30
C SER A 205 -2.31 8.30 -20.81
N ASP A 206 -1.99 7.15 -21.39
CA ASP A 206 -2.21 6.90 -22.83
C ASP A 206 -3.71 6.97 -23.24
N LEU A 207 -4.65 6.92 -22.28
CA LEU A 207 -6.07 7.23 -22.51
C LEU A 207 -6.32 8.68 -22.95
N MET A 208 -5.32 9.54 -22.80
CA MET A 208 -5.29 10.96 -23.17
C MET A 208 -4.29 11.26 -24.30
N ARG A 209 -3.81 10.25 -25.06
CA ARG A 209 -2.89 10.47 -26.22
C ARG A 209 -3.48 11.39 -27.29
N ASP A 210 -4.80 11.54 -27.31
CA ASP A 210 -5.43 12.62 -28.05
C ASP A 210 -5.26 13.92 -27.25
N ARG A 211 -4.07 14.53 -27.34
CA ARG A 211 -3.75 15.86 -26.78
C ARG A 211 -4.85 16.87 -27.12
N SER A 212 -5.50 16.70 -28.28
CA SER A 212 -6.60 17.57 -28.71
C SER A 212 -7.84 17.46 -27.82
N ARG A 213 -8.04 16.38 -27.04
CA ARG A 213 -9.20 16.17 -26.15
C ARG A 213 -8.93 16.61 -24.71
N SER A 214 -7.77 16.25 -24.17
CA SER A 214 -7.32 16.71 -22.84
C SER A 214 -7.26 18.23 -22.80
N ASP A 215 -6.57 18.83 -23.77
CA ASP A 215 -6.40 20.27 -23.86
C ASP A 215 -7.73 20.99 -24.14
N ARG A 216 -8.79 20.32 -24.60
CA ARG A 216 -10.12 20.94 -24.76
C ARG A 216 -10.82 21.18 -23.43
N VAL A 217 -10.54 20.37 -22.41
CA VAL A 217 -11.31 20.36 -21.16
C VAL A 217 -10.45 20.81 -19.98
N ASP A 218 -9.27 20.21 -19.81
CA ASP A 218 -8.39 20.50 -18.69
C ASP A 218 -7.28 21.46 -19.12
N LYS A 219 -7.30 22.67 -18.54
CA LYS A 219 -6.35 23.75 -18.82
C LYS A 219 -5.33 23.93 -17.69
N ASN A 220 -5.32 23.04 -16.71
CA ASN A 220 -4.39 23.11 -15.59
C ASN A 220 -2.96 22.79 -16.03
N ALA A 221 -1.99 23.36 -15.33
CA ALA A 221 -0.58 23.07 -15.55
C ALA A 221 -0.28 21.57 -15.36
N ILE A 222 0.66 21.06 -16.16
CA ILE A 222 1.19 19.70 -16.06
C ILE A 222 2.64 19.79 -15.58
N LEU A 223 2.96 19.07 -14.51
CA LEU A 223 4.31 19.00 -13.97
C LEU A 223 5.11 17.96 -14.74
N SER A 224 5.86 18.43 -15.74
CA SER A 224 6.61 17.60 -16.68
C SER A 224 7.55 16.61 -15.98
N VAL A 225 7.59 15.38 -16.51
CA VAL A 225 8.56 14.36 -16.09
C VAL A 225 9.99 14.86 -16.24
N PHE A 226 10.84 14.57 -15.25
CA PHE A 226 12.28 14.80 -15.29
C PHE A 226 13.04 13.49 -15.12
N ARG A 227 14.22 13.39 -15.73
CA ARG A 227 15.10 12.24 -15.55
C ARG A 227 16.12 12.52 -14.45
N TYR A 228 16.55 11.46 -13.77
CA TYR A 228 17.55 11.61 -12.70
C TYR A 228 18.94 11.99 -13.22
N ASP A 229 19.21 11.76 -14.50
CA ASP A 229 20.46 12.07 -15.18
C ASP A 229 20.47 13.46 -15.85
N ASP A 230 19.38 14.24 -15.76
CA ASP A 230 19.30 15.57 -16.36
C ASP A 230 20.12 16.62 -15.59
N ASP A 231 20.92 17.41 -16.32
CA ASP A 231 21.81 18.42 -15.73
C ASP A 231 21.09 19.58 -15.04
N GLY A 232 19.84 19.86 -15.43
CA GLY A 232 19.02 20.92 -14.82
C GLY A 232 18.39 20.55 -13.47
N ILE A 233 18.48 19.29 -13.04
CA ILE A 233 17.77 18.81 -11.86
C ILE A 233 18.62 18.98 -10.59
N PRO A 234 18.06 19.55 -9.51
CA PRO A 234 18.78 19.70 -8.25
C PRO A 234 19.35 18.37 -7.74
N SER A 235 20.58 18.39 -7.21
CA SER A 235 21.33 17.19 -6.80
C SER A 235 20.55 16.25 -5.88
N LYS A 236 19.75 16.80 -4.95
CA LYS A 236 18.91 16.03 -4.02
C LYS A 236 17.82 15.19 -4.72
N TYR A 237 17.39 15.56 -5.92
CA TYR A 237 16.39 14.84 -6.71
C TYR A 237 17.01 13.87 -7.73
N ARG A 238 18.33 13.92 -7.96
CA ARG A 238 19.04 12.94 -8.80
C ARG A 238 19.21 11.59 -8.12
N SER A 239 18.98 11.50 -6.80
CA SER A 239 19.16 10.27 -6.00
C SER A 239 18.08 10.16 -4.93
N ILE A 240 16.82 10.27 -5.34
CA ILE A 240 15.65 10.07 -4.47
C ILE A 240 15.69 8.64 -3.90
N PRO A 241 15.64 8.46 -2.56
CA PRO A 241 15.56 7.12 -1.96
C PRO A 241 14.27 6.39 -2.35
N LEU A 242 14.37 5.09 -2.61
CA LEU A 242 13.22 4.21 -2.83
C LEU A 242 12.19 4.33 -1.70
N SER A 243 12.65 4.34 -0.44
CA SER A 243 11.79 4.49 0.73
C SER A 243 11.01 5.79 0.76
N ILE A 244 11.55 6.88 0.19
CA ILE A 244 10.85 8.17 0.08
C ILE A 244 9.75 8.09 -0.97
N ALA A 245 9.98 7.45 -2.12
CA ALA A 245 8.94 7.22 -3.11
C ALA A 245 7.82 6.32 -2.58
N VAL A 246 8.16 5.25 -1.86
CA VAL A 246 7.19 4.38 -1.18
C VAL A 246 6.42 5.16 -0.10
N ALA A 247 7.08 6.00 0.68
CA ALA A 247 6.42 6.84 1.68
C ALA A 247 5.49 7.88 1.05
N ALA A 248 5.85 8.47 -0.09
CA ALA A 248 4.96 9.35 -0.84
C ALA A 248 3.70 8.60 -1.32
N SER A 249 3.90 7.42 -1.90
CA SER A 249 2.82 6.52 -2.36
C SER A 249 1.91 6.03 -1.22
N ALA A 250 2.42 5.93 0.02
CA ALA A 250 1.65 5.53 1.20
C ALA A 250 1.21 6.70 2.11
N CYS A 251 1.33 7.95 1.62
CA CYS A 251 1.03 9.15 2.40
C CYS A 251 -0.49 9.44 2.44
N VAL A 252 -1.24 8.62 3.17
CA VAL A 252 -2.70 8.76 3.32
C VAL A 252 -3.06 10.15 3.88
N PRO A 253 -3.87 10.95 3.17
CA PRO A 253 -4.31 12.26 3.64
C PRO A 253 -4.99 12.20 5.01
N GLY A 254 -4.70 13.19 5.87
CA GLY A 254 -5.20 13.27 7.25
C GLY A 254 -4.42 12.44 8.27
N ILE A 255 -3.64 11.45 7.83
CA ILE A 255 -2.76 10.65 8.71
C ILE A 255 -1.31 11.10 8.57
N PHE A 256 -0.86 11.31 7.33
CA PHE A 256 0.51 11.72 7.02
C PHE A 256 0.55 13.10 6.37
N ALA A 257 1.64 13.83 6.62
CA ALA A 257 1.86 15.12 5.97
C ALA A 257 2.30 14.88 4.51
N PRO A 258 1.72 15.58 3.52
CA PRO A 258 2.15 15.46 2.13
C PRO A 258 3.66 15.68 1.98
N LEU A 259 4.32 14.92 1.09
CA LEU A 259 5.74 15.04 0.82
C LEU A 259 5.99 16.23 -0.14
N PRO A 260 6.64 17.32 0.30
CA PRO A 260 6.91 18.46 -0.56
C PRO A 260 8.18 18.23 -1.40
N LEU A 261 8.11 18.52 -2.70
CA LEU A 261 9.26 18.55 -3.62
C LEU A 261 9.76 19.99 -3.80
N THR A 262 10.23 20.61 -2.71
CA THR A 262 10.66 22.01 -2.66
C THR A 262 11.82 22.32 -3.61
N GLY A 263 11.63 23.29 -4.51
CA GLY A 263 12.67 23.76 -5.43
C GLY A 263 12.95 22.80 -6.58
N LEU A 264 12.06 21.83 -6.84
CA LEU A 264 12.12 21.00 -8.05
C LEU A 264 11.63 21.79 -9.28
N TYR A 265 10.55 22.55 -9.15
CA TYR A 265 10.02 23.41 -10.20
C TYR A 265 10.09 24.88 -9.78
N THR A 266 10.25 25.76 -10.76
CA THR A 266 10.18 27.21 -10.56
C THR A 266 8.75 27.60 -10.17
N ASN A 267 8.58 28.33 -9.06
CA ASN A 267 7.29 28.83 -8.55
C ASN A 267 6.24 27.79 -8.11
N VAL A 268 6.53 26.49 -8.24
CA VAL A 268 5.63 25.42 -7.80
C VAL A 268 6.38 24.47 -6.87
N THR A 269 5.80 24.19 -5.70
CA THR A 269 6.24 23.10 -4.82
C THR A 269 5.20 21.99 -4.86
N PRO A 270 5.46 20.90 -5.62
CA PRO A 270 4.59 19.74 -5.66
C PRO A 270 4.46 19.13 -4.27
N LYS A 271 3.25 18.78 -3.86
CA LYS A 271 2.96 18.07 -2.62
C LYS A 271 2.34 16.72 -2.96
N LEU A 272 3.09 15.66 -2.67
CA LEU A 272 2.67 14.31 -2.98
C LEU A 272 1.92 13.68 -1.81
N VAL A 273 0.83 12.98 -2.14
CA VAL A 273 0.05 12.14 -1.23
C VAL A 273 -0.12 10.74 -1.83
N ASP A 274 -0.81 9.87 -1.08
CA ASP A 274 -1.11 8.50 -1.50
C ASP A 274 -1.62 8.42 -2.95
N GLY A 275 -1.08 7.48 -3.72
CA GLY A 275 -1.48 7.25 -5.12
C GLY A 275 -2.93 6.83 -5.27
N GLY A 276 -3.54 6.30 -4.21
CA GLY A 276 -4.92 5.84 -4.22
C GLY A 276 -5.96 6.94 -4.39
N LEU A 277 -5.59 8.20 -4.18
CA LEU A 277 -6.45 9.34 -4.49
C LEU A 277 -6.72 9.45 -6.01
N TYR A 278 -5.73 9.14 -6.84
CA TYR A 278 -5.87 9.14 -8.31
C TYR A 278 -6.26 7.76 -8.85
N ASP A 279 -5.51 6.71 -8.50
CA ASP A 279 -5.75 5.34 -8.97
C ASP A 279 -5.26 4.36 -7.90
N ASN A 280 -6.19 3.86 -7.10
CA ASN A 280 -5.86 2.97 -6.00
C ASN A 280 -5.45 1.56 -6.44
N GLN A 281 -5.83 1.16 -7.65
CA GLN A 281 -5.57 -0.18 -8.18
C GLN A 281 -4.26 -0.23 -8.97
N GLY A 282 -3.73 0.92 -9.39
CA GLY A 282 -2.52 1.05 -10.19
C GLY A 282 -2.71 0.60 -11.65
N ILE A 283 -3.94 0.48 -12.12
CA ILE A 283 -4.28 0.00 -13.47
C ILE A 283 -3.82 0.99 -14.55
N SER A 284 -3.95 2.29 -14.30
CA SER A 284 -3.61 3.37 -15.24
C SER A 284 -2.15 3.30 -15.68
N GLY A 285 -1.24 2.94 -14.76
CA GLY A 285 0.17 2.73 -15.07
C GLY A 285 0.40 1.55 -16.01
N LEU A 286 -0.34 0.46 -15.85
CA LEU A 286 -0.24 -0.70 -16.74
C LEU A 286 -0.79 -0.40 -18.14
N ILE A 287 -1.86 0.37 -18.23
CA ILE A 287 -2.44 0.80 -19.51
C ILE A 287 -1.48 1.73 -20.26
N SER A 288 -0.87 2.68 -19.55
CA SER A 288 0.14 3.62 -20.11
C SER A 288 1.44 2.92 -20.53
N GLU A 289 1.64 1.72 -20.01
CA GLU A 289 2.70 0.83 -20.42
C GLU A 289 2.25 -0.14 -21.53
N GLU A 290 1.05 0.02 -22.10
CA GLU A 290 0.53 -0.83 -23.18
C GLU A 290 0.50 -2.33 -22.80
N CYS A 291 0.21 -2.64 -21.52
CA CYS A 291 -0.01 -4.01 -21.07
C CYS A 291 -1.29 -4.58 -21.68
N THR A 292 -1.20 -5.75 -22.32
CA THR A 292 -2.32 -6.44 -22.97
C THR A 292 -2.90 -7.58 -22.13
N MET A 293 -2.17 -8.00 -21.09
CA MET A 293 -2.65 -8.91 -20.06
C MET A 293 -2.45 -8.26 -18.69
N ILE A 294 -3.49 -8.20 -17.88
CA ILE A 294 -3.46 -7.46 -16.60
C ILE A 294 -3.89 -8.38 -15.46
N ILE A 295 -3.07 -8.45 -14.42
CA ILE A 295 -3.46 -9.02 -13.13
C ILE A 295 -3.52 -7.86 -12.14
N ALA A 296 -4.71 -7.54 -11.65
CA ALA A 296 -4.93 -6.54 -10.61
C ALA A 296 -5.19 -7.26 -9.28
N SER A 297 -4.19 -7.28 -8.41
CA SER A 297 -4.36 -7.71 -7.02
C SER A 297 -4.85 -6.53 -6.21
N ASP A 298 -6.09 -6.57 -5.77
CA ASP A 298 -6.79 -5.45 -5.17
C ASP A 298 -7.30 -5.72 -3.74
N ALA A 299 -6.56 -5.27 -2.74
CA ALA A 299 -6.92 -5.39 -1.34
C ALA A 299 -7.23 -4.03 -0.68
N SER A 300 -7.66 -3.06 -1.50
CA SER A 300 -8.06 -1.73 -1.04
C SER A 300 -9.17 -1.76 -0.01
N GLY A 301 -9.20 -0.77 0.89
CA GLY A 301 -10.35 -0.53 1.77
C GLY A 301 -11.61 -0.33 0.94
N LEU A 302 -12.69 -1.03 1.29
CA LEU A 302 -14.00 -0.88 0.66
C LEU A 302 -14.89 -0.07 1.57
N LEU A 303 -15.83 0.68 0.99
CA LEU A 303 -16.77 1.47 1.77
C LEU A 303 -17.75 0.53 2.48
N PRO A 304 -17.71 0.38 3.82
CA PRO A 304 -18.63 -0.52 4.50
C PRO A 304 -20.04 0.07 4.53
N ASP A 305 -21.05 -0.79 4.61
CA ASP A 305 -22.42 -0.35 4.83
C ASP A 305 -22.57 0.28 6.22
N GLU A 306 -23.21 1.46 6.27
CA GLU A 306 -23.65 2.10 7.51
C GLU A 306 -25.17 2.11 7.54
N ARG A 307 -25.77 1.45 8.52
CA ARG A 307 -27.24 1.50 8.71
C ARG A 307 -27.71 2.89 9.11
N VAL A 308 -26.85 3.62 9.80
CA VAL A 308 -27.04 5.02 10.18
C VAL A 308 -25.72 5.73 9.93
N SER A 309 -25.71 6.68 9.01
CA SER A 309 -24.52 7.48 8.71
C SER A 309 -24.42 8.69 9.65
N SER A 310 -23.19 9.10 9.96
CA SER A 310 -22.95 10.31 10.76
C SER A 310 -23.38 11.58 10.02
N SER A 311 -24.08 12.50 10.73
CA SER A 311 -24.38 13.85 10.24
C SER A 311 -23.33 14.90 10.66
N GLY A 312 -22.31 14.50 11.41
CA GLY A 312 -21.25 15.40 11.87
C GLY A 312 -20.23 15.67 10.77
N LEU A 313 -19.64 16.88 10.76
CA LEU A 313 -18.70 17.34 9.72
C LEU A 313 -17.61 16.31 9.37
N VAL A 314 -16.93 15.78 10.39
CA VAL A 314 -15.84 14.81 10.20
C VAL A 314 -16.36 13.49 9.60
N GLY A 315 -17.52 13.03 10.07
CA GLY A 315 -18.15 11.81 9.56
C GLY A 315 -18.58 11.95 8.10
N VAL A 316 -19.20 13.10 7.76
CA VAL A 316 -19.62 13.41 6.39
C VAL A 316 -18.41 13.50 5.46
N LEU A 317 -17.38 14.27 5.80
CA LEU A 317 -16.16 14.39 4.97
C LEU A 317 -15.48 13.04 4.74
N GLY A 318 -15.36 12.22 5.80
CA GLY A 318 -14.80 10.87 5.70
C GLY A 318 -15.64 9.95 4.79
N ARG A 319 -16.97 9.97 4.96
CA ARG A 319 -17.90 9.18 4.15
C ARG A 319 -17.89 9.62 2.68
N SER A 320 -17.89 10.93 2.41
CA SER A 320 -17.81 11.48 1.05
C SER A 320 -16.52 11.06 0.36
N ASN A 321 -15.37 11.15 1.03
CA ASN A 321 -14.12 10.65 0.46
C ASN A 321 -14.18 9.14 0.20
N GLY A 322 -14.76 8.37 1.12
CA GLY A 322 -14.97 6.93 0.93
C GLY A 322 -15.81 6.60 -0.31
N VAL A 323 -16.91 7.33 -0.54
CA VAL A 323 -17.74 7.19 -1.76
C VAL A 323 -16.94 7.50 -3.02
N LEU A 324 -16.14 8.58 -3.03
CA LEU A 324 -15.32 8.93 -4.19
C LEU A 324 -14.25 7.87 -4.47
N MET A 325 -13.60 7.33 -3.44
CA MET A 325 -12.58 6.27 -3.58
C MET A 325 -13.20 4.97 -4.12
N ASP A 326 -14.39 4.60 -3.66
CA ASP A 326 -15.10 3.40 -4.12
C ASP A 326 -15.55 3.55 -5.59
N ARG A 327 -16.03 4.73 -5.98
CA ARG A 327 -16.35 5.05 -7.38
C ARG A 327 -15.12 5.03 -8.29
N ASN A 328 -13.98 5.52 -7.80
CA ASN A 328 -12.72 5.45 -8.54
C ASN A 328 -12.30 3.99 -8.82
N ARG A 329 -12.41 3.13 -7.79
CA ARG A 329 -12.14 1.71 -7.90
C ARG A 329 -13.06 1.01 -8.91
N ASP A 330 -14.36 1.28 -8.85
CA ASP A 330 -15.33 0.71 -9.80
C ASP A 330 -15.04 1.14 -11.24
N ALA A 331 -14.65 2.41 -11.46
CA ALA A 331 -14.29 2.91 -12.77
C ALA A 331 -13.11 2.15 -13.39
N GLY A 332 -12.12 1.75 -12.57
CA GLY A 332 -11.00 0.91 -13.01
C GLY A 332 -11.45 -0.46 -13.53
N PHE A 333 -12.43 -1.09 -12.87
CA PHE A 333 -12.99 -2.37 -13.34
C PHE A 333 -13.79 -2.23 -14.63
N THR A 334 -14.68 -1.24 -14.69
CA THR A 334 -15.47 -0.97 -15.91
C THR A 334 -14.56 -0.67 -17.10
N LEU A 335 -13.44 0.03 -16.86
CA LEU A 335 -12.43 0.29 -17.88
C LEU A 335 -11.78 -1.01 -18.40
N LEU A 336 -11.30 -1.88 -17.50
CA LEU A 336 -10.72 -3.18 -17.91
C LEU A 336 -11.72 -4.03 -18.70
N GLU A 337 -12.98 -4.07 -18.25
CA GLU A 337 -14.03 -4.80 -18.96
C GLU A 337 -14.26 -4.24 -20.37
N SER A 338 -14.39 -2.91 -20.49
CA SER A 338 -14.55 -2.23 -21.78
C SER A 338 -13.35 -2.46 -22.71
N MET A 339 -12.13 -2.40 -22.18
CA MET A 339 -10.90 -2.67 -22.94
C MET A 339 -10.79 -4.13 -23.40
N GLN A 340 -11.34 -5.08 -22.64
CA GLN A 340 -11.40 -6.47 -23.07
C GLN A 340 -12.45 -6.66 -24.17
N GLN A 341 -13.62 -6.05 -24.02
CA GLN A 341 -14.71 -6.12 -25.01
C GLN A 341 -14.32 -5.48 -26.35
N ASN A 342 -13.54 -4.39 -26.34
CA ASN A 342 -13.06 -3.74 -27.56
C ASN A 342 -11.75 -4.33 -28.12
N GLY A 343 -11.18 -5.35 -27.47
CA GLY A 343 -9.97 -6.04 -27.89
C GLY A 343 -8.65 -5.32 -27.61
N SER A 344 -8.66 -4.21 -26.86
CA SER A 344 -7.43 -3.49 -26.45
C SER A 344 -6.58 -4.29 -25.47
N ILE A 345 -7.22 -5.02 -24.56
CA ILE A 345 -6.56 -6.04 -23.73
C ILE A 345 -7.08 -7.42 -24.09
N THR A 346 -6.19 -8.40 -24.07
CA THR A 346 -6.54 -9.79 -24.39
C THR A 346 -7.20 -10.48 -23.21
N ARG A 347 -6.77 -10.16 -21.98
CA ARG A 347 -7.25 -10.80 -20.75
C ARG A 347 -6.96 -9.95 -19.53
N TYR A 348 -7.85 -9.98 -18.55
CA TYR A 348 -7.55 -9.49 -17.20
C TYR A 348 -8.01 -10.46 -16.10
N ALA A 349 -7.44 -10.32 -14.91
CA ALA A 349 -7.89 -10.93 -13.68
C ALA A 349 -7.87 -9.88 -12.57
N VAL A 350 -8.95 -9.83 -11.78
CA VAL A 350 -9.06 -8.98 -10.59
C VAL A 350 -9.23 -9.89 -9.38
N LEU A 351 -8.41 -9.69 -8.36
CA LEU A 351 -8.51 -10.40 -7.09
C LEU A 351 -8.85 -9.39 -6.00
N HIS A 352 -9.94 -9.57 -5.28
CA HIS A 352 -10.31 -8.64 -4.21
C HIS A 352 -10.95 -9.32 -3.00
N LEU A 353 -10.78 -8.74 -1.81
CA LEU A 353 -11.20 -9.35 -0.54
C LEU A 353 -12.72 -9.57 -0.41
N GLN A 354 -13.55 -8.99 -1.27
CA GLN A 354 -15.00 -9.22 -1.31
C GLN A 354 -15.43 -10.18 -2.44
N HIS A 355 -14.49 -10.85 -3.10
CA HIS A 355 -14.80 -11.77 -4.19
C HIS A 355 -15.70 -12.91 -3.69
N GLU A 356 -16.81 -13.14 -4.41
CA GLU A 356 -17.88 -14.11 -4.09
C GLU A 356 -18.65 -13.85 -2.78
N LEU A 357 -18.40 -12.73 -2.10
CA LEU A 357 -19.31 -12.28 -1.04
C LEU A 357 -20.60 -11.79 -1.67
N GLY A 358 -21.72 -12.11 -1.04
CA GLY A 358 -23.02 -11.83 -1.61
C GLY A 358 -23.54 -10.44 -1.27
N VAL A 359 -24.53 -9.98 -2.04
CA VAL A 359 -25.08 -8.63 -1.93
C VAL A 359 -26.34 -8.66 -1.09
N GLU A 360 -26.39 -7.80 -0.07
CA GLU A 360 -27.62 -7.52 0.66
C GLU A 360 -28.42 -6.44 -0.10
N ARG A 361 -29.67 -6.73 -0.45
CA ARG A 361 -30.58 -5.75 -1.04
C ARG A 361 -31.65 -5.38 -0.02
N LEU A 362 -31.87 -4.09 0.20
CA LEU A 362 -32.90 -3.60 1.13
C LEU A 362 -34.03 -2.97 0.32
N SER A 363 -35.26 -3.35 0.63
CA SER A 363 -36.47 -2.77 0.02
C SER A 363 -37.16 -1.87 1.06
N PRO A 364 -37.59 -0.65 0.69
CA PRO A 364 -38.40 0.19 1.57
C PRO A 364 -39.67 -0.50 2.07
N HIS A 365 -40.19 -1.47 1.31
CA HIS A 365 -41.42 -2.19 1.60
C HIS A 365 -41.20 -3.55 2.28
N GLY A 366 -39.94 -3.91 2.62
CA GLY A 366 -39.59 -5.18 3.26
C GLY A 366 -39.74 -6.44 2.39
N VAL A 367 -40.50 -6.36 1.30
CA VAL A 367 -40.65 -7.45 0.32
C VAL A 367 -39.49 -7.40 -0.67
N MET A 368 -38.77 -8.51 -0.75
CA MET A 368 -37.67 -8.71 -1.70
C MET A 368 -38.11 -9.63 -2.84
N THR A 369 -37.80 -9.24 -4.07
CA THR A 369 -38.05 -10.05 -5.27
C THR A 369 -36.97 -11.11 -5.51
N GLU A 370 -35.80 -10.96 -4.91
CA GLU A 370 -34.70 -11.95 -4.93
C GLU A 370 -34.17 -12.19 -3.52
N PRO A 371 -33.78 -13.43 -3.15
CA PRO A 371 -33.22 -13.71 -1.83
C PRO A 371 -31.85 -13.01 -1.65
N SER A 372 -31.72 -12.15 -0.63
CA SER A 372 -30.42 -11.65 -0.20
C SER A 372 -29.59 -12.78 0.40
N LYS A 373 -28.52 -13.19 -0.27
CA LYS A 373 -27.46 -13.97 0.36
C LYS A 373 -26.29 -13.05 0.57
N ARG A 374 -25.94 -12.74 1.82
CA ARG A 374 -24.77 -11.91 2.16
C ARG A 374 -23.48 -12.72 2.24
N MET A 375 -23.59 -14.01 2.58
CA MET A 375 -22.45 -14.82 2.96
C MET A 375 -22.61 -16.24 2.40
N PRO A 376 -21.72 -16.69 1.49
CA PRO A 376 -21.64 -18.11 1.16
C PRO A 376 -21.10 -18.89 2.37
N ALA A 377 -21.41 -20.18 2.50
CA ALA A 377 -20.78 -21.02 3.51
C ALA A 377 -19.26 -21.10 3.26
N GLN A 378 -18.89 -21.30 1.99
CA GLN A 378 -17.51 -21.35 1.53
C GLN A 378 -17.42 -20.75 0.12
N THR A 379 -16.29 -20.14 -0.19
CA THR A 379 -15.94 -19.60 -1.51
C THR A 379 -15.43 -20.71 -2.44
N SER A 380 -15.42 -20.49 -3.75
CA SER A 380 -14.90 -21.42 -4.75
C SER A 380 -13.42 -21.75 -4.58
N TYR A 381 -12.67 -20.86 -3.92
CA TYR A 381 -11.27 -21.03 -3.57
C TYR A 381 -11.06 -21.62 -2.17
N GLY A 382 -12.12 -22.13 -1.53
CA GLY A 382 -12.03 -22.93 -0.31
C GLY A 382 -11.93 -22.13 0.99
N MET A 383 -12.05 -20.80 0.96
CA MET A 383 -12.13 -19.98 2.18
C MET A 383 -13.53 -20.01 2.77
N ASN A 384 -13.62 -20.13 4.10
CA ASN A 384 -14.88 -19.93 4.84
C ASN A 384 -15.42 -18.52 4.59
N GLY A 385 -16.71 -18.39 4.29
CA GLY A 385 -17.30 -17.10 3.93
C GLY A 385 -17.30 -16.07 5.07
N GLU A 386 -17.46 -16.52 6.32
CA GLU A 386 -17.38 -15.65 7.49
C GLU A 386 -15.94 -15.15 7.71
N ALA A 387 -14.94 -16.03 7.56
CA ALA A 387 -13.54 -15.64 7.64
C ALA A 387 -13.21 -14.60 6.57
N GLN A 388 -13.66 -14.82 5.33
CA GLN A 388 -13.45 -13.88 4.22
C GLN A 388 -14.07 -12.51 4.50
N ILE A 389 -15.28 -12.45 5.09
CA ILE A 389 -15.88 -11.18 5.55
C ILE A 389 -14.99 -10.49 6.58
N TYR A 390 -14.48 -11.20 7.59
CA TYR A 390 -13.61 -10.57 8.59
C TYR A 390 -12.29 -10.08 7.97
N LEU A 391 -11.68 -10.85 7.07
CA LEU A 391 -10.48 -10.44 6.34
C LEU A 391 -10.71 -9.17 5.52
N SER A 392 -11.87 -9.07 4.84
CA SER A 392 -12.25 -7.87 4.08
C SER A 392 -12.43 -6.62 4.95
N ASN A 393 -12.72 -6.81 6.24
CA ASN A 393 -12.92 -5.75 7.22
C ASN A 393 -11.71 -5.52 8.15
N LEU A 394 -10.63 -6.28 8.00
CA LEU A 394 -9.40 -6.03 8.75
C LEU A 394 -8.91 -4.60 8.50
N ARG A 395 -8.32 -4.01 9.53
CA ARG A 395 -7.72 -2.67 9.48
C ARG A 395 -6.70 -2.57 8.35
N THR A 396 -6.59 -1.38 7.74
CA THR A 396 -5.69 -1.09 6.60
C THR A 396 -4.47 -0.26 6.98
N ASP A 397 -4.30 0.10 8.25
CA ASP A 397 -3.19 0.96 8.69
C ASP A 397 -1.88 0.17 8.86
N LEU A 398 -0.77 0.89 9.09
CA LEU A 398 0.57 0.34 9.29
C LEU A 398 0.80 -0.19 10.72
N ASP A 399 -0.27 -0.72 11.32
CA ASP A 399 -0.31 -1.33 12.65
C ASP A 399 0.27 -2.75 12.62
N CYS A 400 0.64 -3.33 13.77
CA CYS A 400 1.11 -4.71 13.83
C CYS A 400 -0.01 -5.70 13.46
N PHE A 401 0.31 -6.80 12.78
CA PHE A 401 -0.56 -7.94 12.49
C PHE A 401 -0.02 -9.20 13.18
N SER A 402 -0.88 -9.98 13.84
CA SER A 402 -0.46 -11.26 14.42
C SER A 402 -0.24 -12.32 13.33
N ASP A 403 0.38 -13.46 13.68
CA ASP A 403 0.57 -14.57 12.73
C ASP A 403 -0.77 -15.03 12.14
N THR A 404 -1.80 -15.23 12.97
CA THR A 404 -3.13 -15.62 12.51
C THR A 404 -3.72 -14.61 11.51
N GLU A 405 -3.65 -13.30 11.78
CA GLU A 405 -4.17 -12.30 10.84
C GLU A 405 -3.36 -12.26 9.54
N ALA A 406 -2.03 -12.23 9.67
CA ALA A 406 -1.11 -12.10 8.55
C ALA A 406 -1.20 -13.29 7.61
N TYR A 407 -1.09 -14.50 8.15
CA TYR A 407 -1.16 -15.72 7.35
C TYR A 407 -2.57 -15.98 6.78
N SER A 408 -3.64 -15.53 7.45
CA SER A 408 -5.00 -15.62 6.87
C SER A 408 -5.18 -14.69 5.67
N LEU A 409 -4.61 -13.48 5.70
CA LEU A 409 -4.61 -12.59 4.54
C LEU A 409 -3.76 -13.13 3.38
N ILE A 410 -2.56 -13.64 3.68
CA ILE A 410 -1.68 -14.26 2.68
C ILE A 410 -2.37 -15.48 2.06
N TYR A 411 -2.94 -16.37 2.89
CA TYR A 411 -3.64 -17.56 2.42
C TYR A 411 -4.86 -17.21 1.56
N SER A 412 -5.66 -16.19 1.94
CA SER A 412 -6.80 -15.72 1.14
C SER A 412 -6.37 -15.26 -0.26
N GLY A 413 -5.31 -14.45 -0.36
CA GLY A 413 -4.76 -14.02 -1.66
C GLY A 413 -4.21 -15.18 -2.50
N TYR A 414 -3.50 -16.11 -1.86
CA TYR A 414 -2.95 -17.31 -2.49
C TYR A 414 -4.02 -18.26 -3.04
N ALA A 415 -5.07 -18.50 -2.26
CA ALA A 415 -6.19 -19.36 -2.63
C ALA A 415 -7.02 -18.71 -3.75
N MET A 416 -7.34 -17.42 -3.63
CA MET A 416 -8.10 -16.70 -4.65
C MET A 416 -7.38 -16.61 -5.99
N ALA A 417 -6.04 -16.52 -5.97
CA ALA A 417 -5.26 -16.51 -7.21
C ALA A 417 -5.29 -17.83 -7.97
N GLU A 418 -5.53 -18.96 -7.29
CA GLU A 418 -5.67 -20.27 -7.93
C GLU A 418 -6.90 -20.31 -8.87
N THR A 419 -8.02 -19.73 -8.43
CA THR A 419 -9.27 -19.72 -9.22
C THR A 419 -9.27 -18.60 -10.25
N ALA A 420 -8.80 -17.40 -9.89
CA ALA A 420 -8.78 -16.24 -10.79
C ALA A 420 -7.76 -16.39 -11.94
N ILE A 421 -6.67 -17.15 -11.73
CA ILE A 421 -5.55 -17.26 -12.66
C ILE A 421 -5.32 -18.75 -13.00
N PRO A 422 -6.20 -19.36 -13.82
CA PRO A 422 -6.07 -20.78 -14.18
C PRO A 422 -4.81 -21.07 -15.00
N ALA A 423 -4.40 -22.34 -15.06
CA ALA A 423 -3.22 -22.82 -15.82
C ALA A 423 -3.17 -22.36 -17.29
N SER A 424 -4.30 -21.98 -17.89
CA SER A 424 -4.35 -21.44 -19.24
C SER A 424 -3.57 -20.14 -19.41
N TRP A 425 -3.33 -19.38 -18.34
CA TRP A 425 -2.50 -18.17 -18.36
C TRP A 425 -1.04 -18.49 -18.72
N SER A 426 -0.43 -19.51 -18.13
CA SER A 426 0.98 -19.87 -18.41
C SER A 426 1.15 -20.45 -19.81
N SER A 427 0.26 -21.35 -20.23
CA SER A 427 0.36 -22.03 -21.54
C SER A 427 0.26 -21.11 -22.77
N ARG A 428 -0.32 -19.91 -22.62
CA ARG A 428 -0.34 -18.88 -23.68
C ARG A 428 0.93 -18.05 -23.67
N VAL A 429 1.37 -17.64 -22.48
CA VAL A 429 2.62 -16.89 -22.29
C VAL A 429 3.85 -17.70 -22.76
N GLU A 430 3.85 -19.01 -22.53
CA GLU A 430 4.91 -19.93 -23.01
C GLU A 430 4.96 -20.10 -24.54
N ARG A 431 3.80 -20.06 -25.23
CA ARG A 431 3.75 -20.24 -26.69
C ARG A 431 4.41 -19.11 -27.46
N ASP A 432 4.34 -17.89 -26.94
CA ASP A 432 4.91 -16.71 -27.61
C ASP A 432 6.33 -16.36 -27.15
N SER A 433 6.81 -16.94 -26.03
CA SER A 433 8.06 -16.52 -25.40
C SER A 433 9.32 -17.32 -25.76
N THR A 434 9.24 -18.50 -26.39
CA THR A 434 10.37 -19.22 -27.08
C THR A 434 10.09 -20.71 -27.39
N GLY A 435 8.88 -21.25 -27.15
CA GLY A 435 8.53 -22.62 -27.57
C GLY A 435 9.17 -23.75 -26.74
N ILE A 436 9.73 -23.44 -25.57
CA ILE A 436 10.33 -24.44 -24.66
C ILE A 436 9.39 -24.59 -23.45
N ARG A 437 8.89 -25.83 -23.23
CA ARG A 437 7.96 -26.17 -22.14
C ARG A 437 8.57 -25.87 -20.77
N GLY A 438 7.82 -25.19 -19.90
CA GLY A 438 8.18 -24.98 -18.50
C GLY A 438 8.37 -26.30 -17.75
N ALA A 439 9.38 -26.36 -16.90
CA ALA A 439 9.62 -27.52 -16.04
C ALA A 439 8.45 -27.71 -15.06
N LYS A 440 8.06 -28.97 -14.79
CA LYS A 440 7.06 -29.28 -13.77
C LYS A 440 7.56 -28.81 -12.40
N HIS A 441 6.75 -28.00 -11.74
CA HIS A 441 6.99 -27.51 -10.38
C HIS A 441 7.05 -28.68 -9.38
N ASP A 442 7.89 -28.55 -8.35
CA ASP A 442 7.98 -29.50 -7.24
C ASP A 442 6.78 -29.31 -6.31
N SER A 443 5.84 -30.25 -6.32
CA SER A 443 4.57 -30.19 -5.57
C SER A 443 4.73 -30.20 -4.04
N ASN A 444 5.96 -30.17 -3.53
CA ASN A 444 6.27 -30.27 -2.10
C ASN A 444 6.66 -28.92 -1.45
N THR A 445 6.39 -27.79 -2.10
CA THR A 445 6.64 -26.46 -1.52
C THR A 445 5.72 -26.23 -0.33
N LYS A 446 6.29 -26.12 0.87
CA LYS A 446 5.57 -25.76 2.10
C LYS A 446 5.74 -24.28 2.41
N TRP A 447 4.62 -23.57 2.44
CA TRP A 447 4.55 -22.15 2.83
C TRP A 447 4.25 -22.00 4.32
N MET A 448 4.72 -20.93 4.97
CA MET A 448 4.45 -20.74 6.40
C MET A 448 2.97 -20.40 6.63
N PHE A 449 2.37 -19.64 5.72
CA PHE A 449 0.95 -19.29 5.78
C PHE A 449 0.00 -20.49 5.66
N GLU A 450 0.46 -21.65 5.18
CA GLU A 450 -0.40 -22.85 5.13
C GLU A 450 -0.81 -23.34 6.52
N ALA A 451 -0.13 -22.90 7.57
CA ALA A 451 -0.49 -23.19 8.96
C ALA A 451 -1.90 -22.71 9.36
N VAL A 452 -2.49 -21.74 8.64
CA VAL A 452 -3.89 -21.31 8.89
C VAL A 452 -4.91 -22.02 8.03
N ARG A 453 -4.51 -22.85 7.05
CA ARG A 453 -5.40 -23.46 6.05
C ARG A 453 -6.63 -24.06 6.71
N ASP A 454 -6.42 -25.01 7.62
CA ASP A 454 -7.50 -25.76 8.26
C ASP A 454 -8.46 -24.85 9.06
N SER A 455 -7.92 -23.80 9.70
CA SER A 455 -8.75 -22.81 10.43
C SER A 455 -9.53 -21.90 9.49
N ALA A 456 -8.93 -21.50 8.36
CA ALA A 456 -9.50 -20.57 7.40
C ALA A 456 -10.50 -21.23 6.44
N SER A 457 -10.37 -22.54 6.20
CA SER A 457 -11.24 -23.33 5.33
C SER A 457 -12.25 -24.20 6.08
N ALA A 458 -12.27 -24.16 7.42
CA ALA A 458 -13.23 -24.93 8.22
C ALA A 458 -14.67 -24.53 7.89
N GLU A 459 -15.59 -25.51 7.87
CA GLU A 459 -17.03 -25.26 7.68
C GLU A 459 -17.59 -24.37 8.80
N THR A 460 -17.17 -24.65 10.04
CA THR A 460 -17.45 -23.80 11.22
C THR A 460 -16.15 -23.26 11.78
N LEU A 461 -16.04 -21.93 11.92
CA LEU A 461 -14.85 -21.30 12.45
C LEU A 461 -14.66 -21.58 13.94
N ASP A 462 -13.44 -21.93 14.32
CA ASP A 462 -13.04 -21.97 15.73
C ASP A 462 -13.32 -20.63 16.41
N SER A 463 -13.82 -20.69 17.65
CA SER A 463 -14.24 -19.52 18.41
C SER A 463 -13.09 -18.52 18.66
N ALA A 464 -11.85 -19.00 18.85
CA ALA A 464 -10.69 -18.14 19.07
C ALA A 464 -10.23 -17.49 17.76
N TYR A 465 -10.17 -18.26 16.67
CA TYR A 465 -9.89 -17.74 15.32
C TYR A 465 -10.90 -16.65 14.91
N ARG A 466 -12.20 -16.95 15.04
CA ARG A 466 -13.31 -16.03 14.77
C ARG A 466 -13.20 -14.74 15.59
N LYS A 467 -12.96 -14.86 16.91
CA LYS A 467 -12.83 -13.71 17.81
C LYS A 467 -11.64 -12.83 17.41
N LEU A 468 -10.52 -13.44 17.07
CA LEU A 468 -9.30 -12.73 16.68
C LEU A 468 -9.50 -11.93 15.39
N LEU A 469 -10.01 -12.54 14.32
CA LEU A 469 -10.25 -11.84 13.06
C LEU A 469 -11.28 -10.71 13.22
N ARG A 470 -12.35 -10.95 13.99
CA ARG A 470 -13.36 -9.92 14.29
C ARG A 470 -12.76 -8.72 15.02
N ILE A 471 -11.89 -8.96 16.01
CA ILE A 471 -11.19 -7.89 16.73
C ILE A 471 -10.18 -7.19 15.82
N GLY A 472 -9.63 -7.88 14.82
CA GLY A 472 -8.67 -7.33 13.88
C GLY A 472 -9.19 -6.18 13.01
N ALA A 473 -10.51 -6.03 12.88
CA ALA A 473 -11.12 -4.85 12.25
C ALA A 473 -10.92 -3.55 13.06
N MET A 474 -10.66 -3.66 14.37
CA MET A 474 -10.50 -2.51 15.26
C MET A 474 -9.11 -1.88 15.12
N ARG A 475 -9.05 -0.57 14.85
CA ARG A 475 -7.80 0.22 14.83
C ARG A 475 -7.29 0.59 16.22
N LEU A 476 -8.19 0.66 17.20
CA LEU A 476 -7.92 1.05 18.58
C LEU A 476 -8.44 0.01 19.55
N LEU A 477 -7.78 -0.09 20.70
CA LEU A 477 -8.17 -0.94 21.83
C LEU A 477 -8.29 -2.44 21.52
N LYS A 478 -7.81 -2.90 20.35
CA LYS A 478 -7.86 -4.30 19.91
C LYS A 478 -7.24 -5.24 20.94
N THR A 479 -6.09 -4.86 21.50
CA THR A 479 -5.39 -5.66 22.52
C THR A 479 -6.21 -5.80 23.79
N TYR A 480 -6.87 -4.74 24.25
CA TYR A 480 -7.69 -4.77 25.47
C TYR A 480 -8.99 -5.57 25.27
N ARG A 481 -9.58 -5.54 24.07
CA ARG A 481 -10.71 -6.41 23.71
C ARG A 481 -10.32 -7.89 23.67
N MET A 482 -9.09 -8.19 23.26
CA MET A 482 -8.57 -9.55 23.22
C MET A 482 -8.07 -10.04 24.59
N ALA A 483 -7.51 -9.13 25.39
CA ALA A 483 -6.94 -9.37 26.71
C ALA A 483 -7.44 -8.30 27.71
N PRO A 484 -8.67 -8.44 28.26
CA PRO A 484 -9.26 -7.44 29.16
C PRO A 484 -8.44 -7.14 30.43
N TRP A 485 -7.62 -8.10 30.89
CA TRP A 485 -6.72 -7.90 32.02
C TRP A 485 -5.64 -6.82 31.77
N MET A 486 -5.41 -6.42 30.51
CA MET A 486 -4.51 -5.31 30.16
C MET A 486 -5.15 -3.92 30.29
N ILE A 487 -6.46 -3.82 30.59
CA ILE A 487 -7.16 -2.52 30.71
C ILE A 487 -6.46 -1.58 31.72
N PRO A 488 -6.08 -2.01 32.94
CA PRO A 488 -5.37 -1.13 33.88
C PRO A 488 -4.05 -0.58 33.32
N VAL A 489 -3.31 -1.39 32.55
CA VAL A 489 -2.08 -0.96 31.87
C VAL A 489 -2.38 0.10 30.82
N GLY A 490 -3.45 -0.08 30.05
CA GLY A 490 -3.91 0.92 29.08
C GLY A 490 -4.31 2.24 29.74
N VAL A 491 -5.05 2.19 30.85
CA VAL A 491 -5.42 3.36 31.65
C VAL A 491 -4.17 4.05 32.20
N PHE A 492 -3.20 3.30 32.72
CA PHE A 492 -1.93 3.85 33.20
C PHE A 492 -1.16 4.59 32.10
N ILE A 493 -1.02 3.99 30.90
CA ILE A 493 -0.34 4.63 29.76
C ILE A 493 -1.08 5.91 29.35
N ALA A 494 -2.42 5.89 29.30
CA ALA A 494 -3.23 7.06 28.96
C ALA A 494 -3.08 8.17 30.02
N ALA A 495 -3.15 7.81 31.31
CA ALA A 495 -2.98 8.73 32.41
C ALA A 495 -1.59 9.38 32.39
N LEU A 496 -0.53 8.60 32.13
CA LEU A 496 0.83 9.14 31.98
C LEU A 496 0.96 10.10 30.79
N GLY A 497 0.32 9.76 29.66
CA GLY A 497 0.26 10.63 28.49
C GLY A 497 -0.40 11.98 28.76
N LEU A 498 -1.40 12.01 29.65
CA LEU A 498 -2.11 13.20 30.10
C LEU A 498 -1.41 13.93 31.26
N ALA A 499 -0.64 13.24 32.10
CA ALA A 499 0.02 13.85 33.25
C ALA A 499 1.01 14.94 32.85
N ILE A 500 1.79 14.73 31.78
CA ILE A 500 2.79 15.69 31.28
C ILE A 500 2.14 17.02 30.82
N PRO A 501 1.11 17.02 29.95
CA PRO A 501 0.44 18.26 29.60
C PRO A 501 -0.30 18.88 30.77
N LEU A 502 -0.94 18.10 31.65
CA LEU A 502 -1.60 18.65 32.83
C LEU A 502 -0.61 19.35 33.77
N ALA A 503 0.58 18.77 33.97
CA ALA A 503 1.65 19.39 34.75
C ALA A 503 2.16 20.69 34.10
N LEU A 504 2.27 20.72 32.77
CA LEU A 504 2.62 21.95 32.04
C LEU A 504 1.55 23.04 32.22
N VAL A 505 0.28 22.68 32.08
CA VAL A 505 -0.84 23.61 32.27
C VAL A 505 -0.84 24.17 33.68
N ALA A 506 -0.64 23.32 34.68
CA ALA A 506 -0.51 23.74 36.07
C ALA A 506 0.71 24.69 36.25
N ALA A 507 1.87 24.35 35.70
CA ALA A 507 3.06 25.20 35.80
C ALA A 507 2.84 26.58 35.13
N LEU A 508 2.25 26.61 33.94
CA LEU A 508 1.95 27.86 33.22
C LEU A 508 0.89 28.71 33.96
N TRP A 509 -0.06 28.07 34.63
CA TRP A 509 -1.06 28.75 35.46
C TRP A 509 -0.42 29.55 36.60
N PHE A 510 0.63 29.00 37.24
CA PHE A 510 1.31 29.68 38.35
C PHE A 510 2.37 30.68 37.89
N LEU A 511 2.96 30.49 36.71
CA LEU A 511 4.10 31.28 36.24
C LEU A 511 3.72 32.54 35.43
N VAL A 512 2.48 32.66 34.94
CA VAL A 512 2.06 33.82 34.12
C VAL A 512 0.99 34.65 34.84
N PRO A 513 1.35 35.81 35.43
CA PRO A 513 0.40 36.70 36.09
C PRO A 513 -0.58 37.34 35.10
N GLY A 514 -1.89 37.32 35.40
CA GLY A 514 -2.91 38.13 34.71
C GLY A 514 -3.52 37.59 33.41
N GLY A 515 -3.17 36.37 32.97
CA GLY A 515 -3.67 35.78 31.71
C GLY A 515 -4.56 34.54 31.84
N SER A 516 -5.22 34.31 32.97
CA SER A 516 -5.82 33.03 33.38
C SER A 516 -6.83 32.42 32.41
N ILE A 517 -7.64 33.23 31.71
CA ILE A 517 -8.66 32.72 30.78
C ILE A 517 -8.05 32.34 29.42
N VAL A 518 -7.13 33.16 28.90
CA VAL A 518 -6.47 32.91 27.61
C VAL A 518 -5.51 31.72 27.74
N LEU A 519 -4.75 31.63 28.83
CA LEU A 519 -3.89 30.48 29.12
C LEU A 519 -4.69 29.20 29.39
N GLY A 520 -5.86 29.29 30.04
CA GLY A 520 -6.76 28.15 30.25
C GLY A 520 -7.36 27.61 28.94
N LEU A 521 -7.81 28.49 28.04
CA LEU A 521 -8.27 28.11 26.70
C LEU A 521 -7.15 27.56 25.82
N LEU A 522 -5.95 28.13 25.90
CA LEU A 522 -4.76 27.62 25.20
C LEU A 522 -4.29 26.27 25.74
N ALA A 523 -4.36 26.08 27.05
CA ALA A 523 -4.11 24.80 27.72
C ALA A 523 -5.13 23.73 27.30
N ALA A 524 -6.43 24.06 27.31
CA ALA A 524 -7.51 23.16 26.94
C ALA A 524 -7.47 22.80 25.44
N THR A 525 -7.17 23.76 24.56
CA THR A 525 -6.97 23.51 23.13
C THR A 525 -5.69 22.72 22.85
N SER A 526 -4.63 22.90 23.66
CA SER A 526 -3.42 22.06 23.61
C SER A 526 -3.68 20.63 24.09
N LEU A 527 -4.47 20.46 25.15
CA LEU A 527 -4.91 19.16 25.65
C LEU A 527 -5.79 18.44 24.62
N LEU A 528 -6.72 19.18 23.99
CA LEU A 528 -7.53 18.69 22.89
C LEU A 528 -6.66 18.34 21.69
N ALA A 529 -5.69 19.18 21.33
CA ALA A 529 -4.72 18.90 20.29
C ALA A 529 -3.84 17.69 20.64
N LEU A 530 -3.57 17.36 21.90
CA LEU A 530 -2.85 16.13 22.30
C LEU A 530 -3.72 14.87 22.19
N ILE A 531 -5.02 14.99 22.48
CA ILE A 531 -5.99 13.92 22.28
C ILE A 531 -6.22 13.68 20.78
N VAL A 532 -6.19 14.75 19.98
CA VAL A 532 -6.54 14.77 18.56
C VAL A 532 -5.32 14.66 17.62
N ALA A 533 -4.12 15.10 18.02
CA ALA A 533 -2.89 15.08 17.19
C ALA A 533 -2.41 13.69 16.78
N PRO A 534 -2.59 12.62 17.58
CA PRO A 534 -2.37 11.26 17.10
C PRO A 534 -3.27 10.89 15.91
N TYR A 535 -4.36 11.65 15.69
CA TYR A 535 -5.41 11.36 14.72
C TYR A 535 -5.54 12.36 13.56
N ILE A 536 -5.03 13.60 13.67
CA ILE A 536 -5.13 14.64 12.62
C ILE A 536 -3.79 14.91 11.91
N GLY A 537 -2.70 14.25 12.32
CA GLY A 537 -1.37 14.50 11.77
C GLY A 537 -0.83 15.87 12.20
N SER A 538 0.48 16.05 12.07
CA SER A 538 1.22 17.23 12.57
C SER A 538 0.85 18.57 11.91
N SER A 539 -0.11 18.59 10.97
CA SER A 539 -0.55 19.79 10.26
C SER A 539 -1.31 20.76 11.16
N TYR A 540 -1.97 20.30 12.22
CA TYR A 540 -2.72 21.18 13.13
C TYR A 540 -1.78 22.08 13.96
N VAL A 541 -0.62 21.55 14.35
CA VAL A 541 0.42 22.31 15.09
C VAL A 541 1.11 23.35 14.19
N ARG A 542 1.15 23.13 12.87
CA ARG A 542 1.70 24.11 11.91
C ARG A 542 0.86 25.38 11.78
N ASN A 543 -0.42 25.33 12.19
CA ASN A 543 -1.36 26.45 12.14
C ASN A 543 -1.62 27.09 13.51
N ILE A 544 -0.94 26.65 14.58
CA ILE A 544 -0.88 27.43 15.83
C ILE A 544 -0.12 28.71 15.48
N GLY A 545 -0.72 29.87 15.77
CA GLY A 545 -0.31 31.19 15.29
C GLY A 545 1.18 31.53 15.49
N GLU A 546 1.61 32.65 14.91
CA GLU A 546 3.02 33.09 14.83
C GLU A 546 3.75 33.30 16.17
N ASP A 547 3.10 33.02 17.30
CA ASP A 547 3.69 33.11 18.62
C ASP A 547 4.72 31.98 18.81
N PHE A 548 5.96 32.32 18.46
CA PHE A 548 7.13 31.44 18.43
C PHE A 548 7.23 30.60 19.70
N PHE A 549 7.08 31.22 20.88
CA PHE A 549 7.21 30.56 22.18
C PHE A 549 6.17 29.43 22.38
N LEU A 550 4.90 29.74 22.13
CA LEU A 550 3.80 28.81 22.34
C LEU A 550 3.92 27.58 21.44
N ARG A 551 4.32 27.79 20.18
CA ARG A 551 4.52 26.70 19.21
C ARG A 551 5.59 25.72 19.69
N TYR A 552 6.75 26.19 20.16
CA TYR A 552 7.80 25.28 20.64
C TYR A 552 7.39 24.56 21.91
N VAL A 553 6.78 25.23 22.89
CA VAL A 553 6.34 24.61 24.16
C VAL A 553 5.29 23.51 23.91
N VAL A 554 4.23 23.81 23.15
CA VAL A 554 3.18 22.83 22.85
C VAL A 554 3.73 21.66 22.04
N SER A 555 4.55 21.93 21.03
CA SER A 555 5.17 20.89 20.21
C SER A 555 6.11 19.99 21.01
N SER A 556 6.81 20.56 21.99
CA SER A 556 7.70 19.82 22.91
C SER A 556 6.93 18.79 23.72
N VAL A 557 5.80 19.22 24.28
CA VAL A 557 4.95 18.37 25.11
C VAL A 557 4.30 17.27 24.27
N VAL A 558 3.81 17.60 23.07
CA VAL A 558 3.30 16.60 22.12
C VAL A 558 4.39 15.58 21.74
N ALA A 559 5.60 16.04 21.46
CA ALA A 559 6.71 15.17 21.10
C ALA A 559 7.11 14.23 22.25
N LEU A 560 7.12 14.72 23.49
CA LEU A 560 7.48 13.96 24.69
C LEU A 560 6.37 12.98 25.10
N SER A 561 5.12 13.43 25.21
CA SER A 561 3.98 12.57 25.54
C SER A 561 3.78 11.49 24.49
N GLY A 562 3.80 11.86 23.20
CA GLY A 562 3.68 10.92 22.10
C GLY A 562 4.81 9.89 22.08
N PHE A 563 6.05 10.31 22.40
CA PHE A 563 7.19 9.41 22.54
C PHE A 563 6.99 8.39 23.66
N LEU A 564 6.59 8.82 24.86
CA LEU A 564 6.43 7.94 26.02
C LEU A 564 5.28 6.95 25.82
N ILE A 565 4.12 7.44 25.34
CA ILE A 565 2.97 6.58 25.01
C ILE A 565 3.38 5.54 23.97
N ALA A 566 4.05 5.95 22.89
CA ALA A 566 4.48 5.04 21.84
C ALA A 566 5.47 4.00 22.36
N LYS A 567 6.46 4.40 23.17
CA LYS A 567 7.44 3.48 23.76
C LYS A 567 6.79 2.46 24.69
N LEU A 568 5.92 2.89 25.59
CA LEU A 568 5.21 2.00 26.51
C LEU A 568 4.27 1.05 25.77
N HIS A 569 3.57 1.54 24.74
CA HIS A 569 2.71 0.70 23.90
C HIS A 569 3.50 -0.41 23.20
N LEU A 570 4.63 -0.07 22.57
CA LEU A 570 5.51 -1.04 21.90
C LEU A 570 6.10 -2.07 22.88
N LEU A 571 6.34 -1.69 24.14
CA LEU A 571 6.95 -2.56 25.15
C LEU A 571 5.92 -3.45 25.87
N LEU A 572 4.73 -2.92 26.18
CA LEU A 572 3.78 -3.58 27.07
C LEU A 572 2.56 -4.14 26.34
N VAL A 573 2.08 -3.46 25.29
CA VAL A 573 0.79 -3.77 24.64
C VAL A 573 0.99 -4.67 23.42
N ASP A 574 1.90 -4.32 22.52
CA ASP A 574 2.15 -5.07 21.29
C ASP A 574 2.56 -6.54 21.51
N PRO A 575 3.48 -6.87 22.45
CA PRO A 575 3.87 -8.26 22.66
C PRO A 575 2.70 -9.15 23.10
N VAL A 576 1.77 -8.61 23.89
CA VAL A 576 0.56 -9.33 24.32
C VAL A 576 -0.36 -9.60 23.13
N PHE A 577 -0.54 -8.61 22.26
CA PHE A 577 -1.32 -8.75 21.03
C PHE A 577 -0.76 -9.86 20.14
N LEU A 578 0.53 -9.78 19.84
CA LEU A 578 1.23 -10.75 18.98
C LEU A 578 1.19 -12.16 19.57
N ARG A 579 1.41 -12.31 20.88
CA ARG A 579 1.39 -13.62 21.56
C ARG A 579 0.02 -14.28 21.50
N LYS A 580 -1.08 -13.50 21.60
CA LYS A 580 -2.43 -14.06 21.56
C LYS A 580 -2.82 -14.56 20.17
N GLY A 581 -2.26 -13.98 19.12
CA GLY A 581 -2.49 -14.37 17.74
C GLY A 581 -1.34 -15.13 17.08
N ARG A 582 -0.48 -15.76 17.88
CA ARG A 582 0.57 -16.68 17.42
C ARG A 582 -0.06 -18.05 17.13
N LEU A 583 0.36 -18.70 16.04
CA LEU A 583 -0.13 -20.03 15.65
C LEU A 583 0.54 -21.15 16.46
N ASP A 584 1.82 -20.98 16.78
CA ASP A 584 2.54 -21.90 17.65
C ASP A 584 2.23 -21.61 19.13
N LYS A 585 1.09 -22.12 19.60
CA LYS A 585 0.82 -22.29 21.04
C LYS A 585 1.29 -23.68 21.47
N LYS A 586 2.59 -23.92 21.42
CA LYS A 586 3.23 -24.96 22.21
C LYS A 586 4.00 -24.30 23.34
#